data_AF-A0A498JTE2-F1
#
_entry.id   AF-A0A498JTE2-F1
#
_cell.length_a   1.000
_cell.length_b   1.000
_cell.length_c   1.000
_cell.angle_alpha   90.00
_cell.angle_beta   90.00
_cell.angle_gamma   90.00
#
_symmetry.space_group_name_H-M   'P 1'
#
loop_
_entity.id
_entity.type
_entity.pdbx_description
1 polymer ?
#
loop_
_entity_poly.entity_id
_entity_poly.type
_entity_poly.pdbx_seq_one_letter_code
_entity_poly.pdbx_strand_id
1 'polypeptide(L)'
;MSNAKQAYLKSPGKKIGHCKLQKVGQIRAGGKQEAEAMEGTTTDAMGPEEMEEAETVEVMLAIFLVPDHITKLKQLTVLSLAEMNRVISYDQLLEQLDLSNVRELEDFLINDFMYAGIVKGKLDHLRRSFEVQFAAGRDLRPGQLGNLIQTLDDWLDTTNNALLTIEEKIKWADKKCELDAIHKKAVKDRVEEVKKSVNNKVS
;
A
#
# COMPACT_ATOMS: atom_id res chain seq x y z
N MET A 1 25.59 44.39 -9.50
CA MET A 1 24.43 44.70 -10.35
C MET A 1 23.77 43.38 -10.70
N SER A 2 22.87 42.85 -9.89
CA SER A 2 21.50 43.31 -9.58
C SER A 2 20.48 42.51 -10.39
N ASN A 3 19.73 41.70 -9.65
CA ASN A 3 18.32 41.36 -9.81
C ASN A 3 17.82 40.74 -11.13
N ALA A 4 17.59 39.44 -11.05
CA ALA A 4 16.43 38.80 -11.69
C ALA A 4 15.89 37.66 -10.80
N LYS A 5 15.60 37.97 -9.53
CA LYS A 5 14.71 37.18 -8.66
C LYS A 5 13.57 38.11 -8.25
N GLN A 6 12.36 37.85 -8.74
CA GLN A 6 11.04 38.10 -8.08
C GLN A 6 9.93 38.41 -9.09
N ALA A 7 9.18 37.36 -9.42
CA ALA A 7 7.78 37.32 -9.84
C ALA A 7 7.61 35.85 -10.28
N TYR A 8 6.94 34.96 -9.56
CA TYR A 8 5.50 34.89 -9.44
C TYR A 8 5.14 34.24 -8.09
N LEU A 9 4.62 35.06 -7.18
CA LEU A 9 3.91 34.64 -5.97
C LEU A 9 2.60 35.41 -5.97
N LYS A 10 1.48 34.73 -6.26
CA LYS A 10 0.13 34.98 -5.74
C LYS A 10 -0.89 34.09 -6.47
N SER A 11 -1.28 32.99 -5.83
CA SER A 11 -2.58 32.36 -6.10
C SER A 11 -3.48 32.59 -4.88
N PRO A 12 -4.71 33.09 -5.06
CA PRO A 12 -5.61 33.41 -3.96
C PRO A 12 -6.20 32.13 -3.35
N GLY A 13 -6.31 32.15 -2.02
CA GLY A 13 -6.82 31.04 -1.21
C GLY A 13 -8.24 30.63 -1.57
N LYS A 14 -8.46 29.32 -1.57
CA LYS A 14 -9.80 28.74 -1.53
C LYS A 14 -9.94 27.95 -0.23
N LYS A 15 -10.96 28.35 0.53
CA LYS A 15 -11.25 27.93 1.90
C LYS A 15 -11.44 26.42 1.98
N ILE A 16 -10.89 25.86 3.05
CA ILE A 16 -10.94 24.47 3.46
C ILE A 16 -12.39 24.16 3.87
N GLY A 17 -13.08 23.34 3.05
CA GLY A 17 -14.37 22.77 3.41
C GLY A 17 -14.14 21.56 4.31
N HIS A 18 -14.65 21.63 5.54
CA HIS A 18 -14.67 20.54 6.52
C HIS A 18 -15.30 19.27 5.91
N CYS A 19 -14.54 18.17 5.87
CA CYS A 19 -15.08 16.83 5.66
C CYS A 19 -15.75 16.35 6.96
N LYS A 20 -17.09 16.35 7.00
CA LYS A 20 -17.84 15.60 8.01
C LYS A 20 -18.02 14.16 7.50
N LEU A 21 -17.15 13.26 7.94
CA LEU A 21 -17.41 11.83 7.96
C LEU A 21 -18.08 11.51 9.30
N GLN A 22 -19.41 11.34 9.32
CA GLN A 22 -20.06 10.66 10.44
C GLN A 22 -21.47 10.14 10.11
N LYS A 23 -21.73 8.92 10.61
CA LYS A 23 -22.96 8.09 10.64
C LYS A 23 -23.05 7.12 9.46
N VAL A 24 -22.56 5.87 9.56
CA VAL A 24 -22.86 4.80 10.55
C VAL A 24 -24.36 4.58 10.71
N GLY A 25 -24.80 3.44 10.20
CA GLY A 25 -26.19 3.03 10.13
C GLY A 25 -26.85 2.86 11.50
N GLN A 26 -28.16 3.07 11.49
CA GLN A 26 -29.13 2.53 12.44
C GLN A 26 -30.53 2.92 11.93
N ILE A 27 -31.29 1.95 11.41
CA ILE A 27 -32.74 2.05 11.37
C ILE A 27 -33.28 0.73 11.93
N ARG A 28 -33.72 0.78 13.19
CA ARG A 28 -34.42 -0.30 13.88
C ARG A 28 -35.70 0.27 14.47
N ALA A 29 -36.81 -0.32 14.03
CA ALA A 29 -38.09 -0.57 14.71
C ALA A 29 -38.69 0.49 15.67
N GLY A 30 -39.87 0.98 15.31
CA GLY A 30 -40.84 1.65 16.18
C GLY A 30 -41.74 2.58 15.35
N GLY A 31 -43.07 2.51 15.35
CA GLY A 31 -43.99 1.77 16.18
C GLY A 31 -45.39 1.76 15.55
N LYS A 32 -46.25 0.95 16.16
CA LYS A 32 -47.69 0.88 15.91
C LYS A 32 -48.36 2.22 16.25
N GLN A 33 -49.30 2.66 15.42
CA GLN A 33 -50.50 3.35 15.87
C GLN A 33 -51.64 3.09 14.90
N GLU A 34 -52.76 2.68 15.51
CA GLU A 34 -54.05 2.38 14.91
C GLU A 34 -54.75 3.67 14.46
N ALA A 35 -55.50 3.59 13.36
CA ALA A 35 -56.63 4.47 13.09
C ALA A 35 -57.65 3.68 12.25
N GLU A 36 -58.77 3.32 12.87
CA GLU A 36 -59.99 2.85 12.22
C GLU A 36 -60.83 4.04 11.71
N ALA A 37 -61.39 3.89 10.51
CA ALA A 37 -62.73 4.34 10.04
C ALA A 37 -62.71 4.26 8.49
N MET A 38 -63.41 3.31 7.84
CA MET A 38 -64.83 3.38 7.42
C MET A 38 -65.07 4.64 6.54
N GLU A 39 -65.42 4.61 5.26
CA GLU A 39 -66.35 3.78 4.47
C GLU A 39 -66.19 4.20 2.98
N GLY A 40 -66.60 3.37 2.00
CA GLY A 40 -66.83 3.86 0.63
C GLY A 40 -66.52 2.89 -0.51
N THR A 41 -67.51 2.11 -0.94
CA THR A 41 -67.59 1.43 -2.23
C THR A 41 -67.61 2.41 -3.40
N THR A 42 -66.74 2.20 -4.40
CA THR A 42 -67.08 2.31 -5.84
C THR A 42 -65.96 1.74 -6.69
N THR A 43 -66.31 0.75 -7.50
CA THR A 43 -65.61 0.35 -8.72
C THR A 43 -65.44 1.56 -9.64
N ASP A 44 -64.23 1.79 -10.17
CA ASP A 44 -64.09 2.25 -11.56
C ASP A 44 -62.66 2.06 -12.10
N ALA A 45 -62.62 1.40 -13.25
CA ALA A 45 -61.69 1.55 -14.37
C ALA A 45 -60.21 1.89 -14.10
N MET A 46 -59.38 0.85 -14.16
CA MET A 46 -58.30 0.67 -15.14
C MET A 46 -57.97 1.92 -16.00
N GLY A 47 -56.95 2.68 -15.59
CA GLY A 47 -56.19 3.59 -16.43
C GLY A 47 -54.73 3.14 -16.45
N PRO A 48 -54.12 2.83 -17.62
CA PRO A 48 -52.74 2.35 -17.71
C PRO A 48 -51.71 3.49 -17.70
N GLU A 49 -52.01 4.66 -17.12
CA GLU A 49 -51.13 5.84 -17.16
C GLU A 49 -50.25 6.02 -15.90
N GLU A 50 -50.46 5.26 -14.82
CA GLU A 50 -49.57 5.27 -13.64
C GLU A 50 -48.61 4.07 -13.58
N MET A 51 -48.43 3.36 -14.70
CA MET A 51 -47.47 2.26 -14.84
C MET A 51 -46.20 2.67 -15.62
N GLU A 52 -46.10 3.91 -16.11
CA GLU A 52 -44.95 4.39 -16.91
C GLU A 52 -43.98 5.28 -16.11
N GLU A 53 -44.39 5.85 -14.98
CA GLU A 53 -43.48 6.63 -14.12
C GLU A 53 -42.63 5.75 -13.17
N ALA A 54 -43.04 4.52 -12.86
CA ALA A 54 -42.21 3.60 -12.06
C ALA A 54 -41.07 2.97 -12.89
N GLU A 55 -41.29 2.77 -14.20
CA GLU A 55 -40.29 2.23 -15.12
C GLU A 55 -39.20 3.27 -15.41
N THR A 56 -39.51 4.56 -15.39
CA THR A 56 -38.55 5.64 -15.66
C THR A 56 -37.64 5.98 -14.48
N VAL A 57 -38.02 5.72 -13.23
CA VAL A 57 -37.11 5.89 -12.06
C VAL A 57 -36.11 4.74 -11.94
N GLU A 58 -36.49 3.50 -12.29
CA GLU A 58 -35.55 2.38 -12.38
C GLU A 58 -34.52 2.57 -13.50
N VAL A 59 -34.94 3.10 -14.65
CA VAL A 59 -34.04 3.33 -15.79
C VAL A 59 -33.03 4.47 -15.52
N MET A 60 -33.35 5.44 -14.64
CA MET A 60 -32.44 6.54 -14.28
C MET A 60 -31.39 6.15 -13.22
N LEU A 61 -31.71 5.16 -12.35
CA LEU A 61 -30.71 4.47 -11.52
C LEU A 61 -29.82 3.52 -12.33
N ALA A 62 -30.31 3.12 -13.51
CA ALA A 62 -29.56 2.40 -14.53
C ALA A 62 -28.82 3.32 -15.53
N ILE A 63 -28.26 4.46 -15.06
CA ILE A 63 -26.89 4.84 -15.45
C ILE A 63 -25.97 3.79 -14.79
N PHE A 64 -26.17 2.57 -15.25
CA PHE A 64 -25.67 1.32 -14.78
C PHE A 64 -24.18 1.40 -15.04
N LEU A 65 -23.37 1.48 -13.98
CA LEU A 65 -21.95 1.24 -14.14
C LEU A 65 -21.84 -0.09 -14.89
N VAL A 66 -21.41 -0.03 -16.15
CA VAL A 66 -21.14 -1.21 -16.96
C VAL A 66 -20.34 -2.17 -16.07
N PRO A 67 -20.61 -3.48 -16.05
CA PRO A 67 -19.94 -4.43 -15.16
C PRO A 67 -18.40 -4.24 -15.15
N ASP A 68 -17.83 -3.87 -16.29
CA ASP A 68 -16.43 -3.47 -16.46
C ASP A 68 -15.96 -2.32 -15.57
N HIS A 69 -16.80 -1.29 -15.36
CA HIS A 69 -16.50 -0.17 -14.46
C HIS A 69 -16.52 -0.60 -12.99
N ILE A 70 -17.40 -1.55 -12.62
CA ILE A 70 -17.44 -2.10 -11.27
C ILE A 70 -16.18 -2.91 -10.99
N THR A 71 -15.77 -3.77 -11.94
CA THR A 71 -14.50 -4.51 -11.88
C THR A 71 -13.31 -3.55 -11.75
N LYS A 72 -13.28 -2.47 -12.54
CA LYS A 72 -12.24 -1.44 -12.45
C LYS A 72 -12.24 -0.74 -11.09
N LEU A 73 -13.38 -0.40 -10.52
CA LEU A 73 -13.44 0.21 -9.18
C LEU A 73 -12.88 -0.74 -8.12
N LYS A 74 -13.29 -2.02 -8.16
CA LYS A 74 -12.75 -3.08 -7.30
C LYS A 74 -11.22 -3.22 -7.47
N GLN A 75 -10.73 -3.11 -8.70
CA GLN A 75 -9.29 -3.09 -8.99
C GLN A 75 -8.57 -1.93 -8.28
N LEU A 76 -9.09 -0.72 -8.39
CA LEU A 76 -8.47 0.45 -7.76
C LEU A 76 -8.53 0.40 -6.22
N THR A 77 -9.58 -0.19 -5.66
CA THR A 77 -9.69 -0.41 -4.20
C THR A 77 -8.58 -1.33 -3.70
N VAL A 78 -8.42 -2.50 -4.32
CA VAL A 78 -7.35 -3.45 -3.93
C VAL A 78 -5.97 -2.83 -4.14
N LEU A 79 -5.78 -2.09 -5.23
CA LEU A 79 -4.53 -1.40 -5.49
C LEU A 79 -4.19 -0.36 -4.40
N SER A 80 -5.20 0.34 -3.89
CA SER A 80 -5.03 1.28 -2.78
C SER A 80 -4.70 0.57 -1.46
N LEU A 81 -5.28 -0.61 -1.22
CA LEU A 81 -4.92 -1.44 -0.06
C LEU A 81 -3.49 -2.00 -0.17
N ALA A 82 -3.09 -2.40 -1.37
CA ALA A 82 -1.76 -2.91 -1.70
C ALA A 82 -0.66 -1.84 -1.58
N GLU A 83 -1.00 -0.57 -1.81
CA GLU A 83 -0.09 0.57 -1.61
C GLU A 83 0.24 0.75 -0.11
N MET A 84 -0.74 0.55 0.77
CA MET A 84 -0.59 0.77 2.22
C MET A 84 -0.04 -0.46 2.95
N ASN A 85 -0.46 -1.66 2.53
CA ASN A 85 -0.20 -2.90 3.24
C ASN A 85 0.51 -3.91 2.34
N ARG A 86 1.70 -4.34 2.75
CA ARG A 86 2.46 -5.42 2.07
C ARG A 86 1.80 -6.79 2.21
N VAL A 87 1.08 -7.03 3.30
CA VAL A 87 0.33 -8.26 3.55
C VAL A 87 -1.11 -7.86 3.86
N ILE A 88 -2.05 -8.31 3.03
CA ILE A 88 -3.47 -8.00 3.17
C ILE A 88 -4.20 -9.27 3.60
N SER A 89 -5.01 -9.19 4.66
CA SER A 89 -5.82 -10.33 5.08
C SER A 89 -7.02 -10.54 4.15
N TYR A 90 -7.45 -11.79 3.97
CA TYR A 90 -8.61 -12.11 3.15
C TYR A 90 -9.88 -11.48 3.70
N ASP A 91 -10.04 -11.39 5.03
CA ASP A 91 -11.24 -10.82 5.65
C ASP A 91 -11.39 -9.33 5.28
N GLN A 92 -10.28 -8.59 5.26
CA GLN A 92 -10.26 -7.20 4.76
C GLN A 92 -10.58 -7.11 3.28
N LEU A 93 -10.07 -8.03 2.45
CA LEU A 93 -10.36 -8.04 1.01
C LEU A 93 -11.83 -8.37 0.73
N LEU A 94 -12.40 -9.34 1.45
CA LEU A 94 -13.80 -9.74 1.32
C LEU A 94 -14.74 -8.58 1.69
N GLU A 95 -14.45 -7.87 2.79
CA GLU A 95 -15.23 -6.70 3.22
C GLU A 95 -15.16 -5.54 2.20
N GLN A 96 -13.96 -5.24 1.68
CA GLN A 96 -13.77 -4.11 0.76
C GLN A 96 -14.25 -4.38 -0.67
N LEU A 97 -14.28 -5.65 -1.08
CA LEU A 97 -14.74 -6.07 -2.41
C LEU A 97 -16.20 -6.52 -2.45
N ASP A 98 -16.84 -6.58 -1.28
CA ASP A 98 -18.19 -7.12 -1.08
C ASP A 98 -18.33 -8.52 -1.70
N LEU A 99 -17.40 -9.41 -1.32
CA LEU A 99 -17.36 -10.81 -1.76
C LEU A 99 -17.67 -11.72 -0.59
N SER A 100 -18.55 -12.70 -0.79
CA SER A 100 -18.95 -13.64 0.26
C SER A 100 -18.05 -14.88 0.37
N ASN A 101 -17.31 -15.21 -0.69
CA ASN A 101 -16.57 -16.46 -0.78
C ASN A 101 -15.07 -16.24 -1.03
N VAL A 102 -14.24 -17.00 -0.34
CA VAL A 102 -12.78 -17.01 -0.53
C VAL A 102 -12.41 -17.46 -1.94
N ARG A 103 -13.17 -18.41 -2.51
CA ARG A 103 -12.91 -18.91 -3.87
C ARG A 103 -13.09 -17.81 -4.92
N GLU A 104 -14.17 -17.04 -4.81
CA GLU A 104 -14.45 -15.91 -5.69
C GLU A 104 -13.39 -14.81 -5.54
N LEU A 105 -12.92 -14.56 -4.32
CA LEU A 105 -11.82 -13.63 -4.08
C LEU A 105 -10.53 -14.09 -4.79
N GLU A 106 -10.16 -15.36 -4.68
CA GLU A 106 -8.95 -15.88 -5.32
C GLU A 106 -9.04 -15.85 -6.83
N ASP A 107 -10.18 -16.28 -7.40
CA ASP A 107 -10.42 -16.23 -8.83
C ASP A 107 -10.40 -14.78 -9.35
N PHE A 108 -10.95 -13.83 -8.58
CA PHE A 108 -10.89 -12.39 -8.87
C PHE A 108 -9.45 -11.85 -8.83
N LEU A 109 -8.68 -12.16 -7.79
CA LEU A 109 -7.29 -11.71 -7.66
C LEU A 109 -6.42 -12.26 -8.81
N ILE A 110 -6.63 -13.51 -9.20
CA ILE A 110 -5.87 -14.15 -10.27
C ILE A 110 -6.25 -13.54 -11.62
N ASN A 111 -7.54 -13.55 -11.98
CA ASN A 111 -8.02 -13.15 -13.30
C ASN A 111 -7.89 -11.64 -13.54
N ASP A 112 -8.33 -10.82 -12.59
CA ASP A 112 -8.46 -9.38 -12.79
C ASP A 112 -7.22 -8.58 -12.37
N PHE A 113 -6.26 -9.16 -11.63
CA PHE A 113 -5.04 -8.46 -11.20
C PHE A 113 -3.76 -9.12 -11.67
N MET A 114 -3.56 -10.40 -11.37
CA MET A 114 -2.30 -11.07 -11.67
C MET A 114 -2.13 -11.27 -13.17
N TYR A 115 -3.17 -11.76 -13.85
CA TYR A 115 -3.16 -11.90 -15.31
C TYR A 115 -3.14 -10.53 -16.01
N ALA A 116 -3.84 -9.54 -15.48
CA ALA A 116 -3.80 -8.16 -15.99
C ALA A 116 -2.45 -7.46 -15.74
N GLY A 117 -1.57 -8.02 -14.89
CA GLY A 117 -0.26 -7.46 -14.56
C GLY A 117 -0.30 -6.22 -13.66
N ILE A 118 -1.45 -5.92 -13.03
CA ILE A 118 -1.63 -4.76 -12.16
C ILE A 118 -0.95 -4.99 -10.81
N VAL A 119 -1.04 -6.22 -10.29
CA VAL A 119 -0.45 -6.60 -9.01
C VAL A 119 0.29 -7.92 -9.18
N LYS A 120 1.46 -8.05 -8.55
CA LYS A 120 2.18 -9.31 -8.41
C LYS A 120 2.37 -9.62 -6.94
N GLY A 121 2.10 -10.85 -6.56
CA GLY A 121 2.14 -11.26 -5.17
C GLY A 121 1.94 -12.76 -5.01
N LYS A 122 1.99 -13.21 -3.77
CA LYS A 122 1.77 -14.60 -3.39
C LYS A 122 0.48 -14.73 -2.59
N LEU A 123 -0.36 -15.68 -2.96
CA LEU A 123 -1.53 -16.07 -2.17
C LEU A 123 -1.10 -17.13 -1.15
N ASP A 124 -1.36 -16.86 0.12
CA ASP A 124 -1.17 -17.82 1.21
C ASP A 124 -2.54 -18.29 1.71
N HIS A 125 -2.94 -19.48 1.25
CA HIS A 125 -4.22 -20.10 1.62
C HIS A 125 -4.28 -20.46 3.11
N LEU A 126 -3.15 -20.83 3.73
CA LEU A 126 -3.11 -21.25 5.14
C LEU A 126 -3.29 -20.05 6.06
N ARG A 127 -2.61 -18.95 5.75
CA ARG A 127 -2.68 -17.71 6.54
C ARG A 127 -3.84 -16.82 6.15
N ARG A 128 -4.60 -17.19 5.10
CA ARG A 128 -5.68 -16.38 4.52
C ARG A 128 -5.22 -14.95 4.26
N SER A 129 -4.06 -14.82 3.60
CA SER A 129 -3.42 -13.54 3.35
C SER A 129 -2.82 -13.46 1.96
N PHE A 130 -2.86 -12.27 1.38
CA PHE A 130 -2.23 -11.94 0.12
C PHE A 130 -0.99 -11.08 0.36
N GLU A 131 0.17 -11.59 -0.04
CA GLU A 131 1.46 -10.90 0.07
C GLU A 131 1.78 -10.18 -1.23
N VAL A 132 1.75 -8.84 -1.20
CA VAL A 132 1.99 -7.96 -2.34
C VAL A 132 3.48 -7.72 -2.51
N GLN A 133 4.04 -8.19 -3.63
CA GLN A 133 5.42 -7.92 -4.02
C GLN A 133 5.53 -6.64 -4.85
N PHE A 134 4.60 -6.48 -5.79
CA PHE A 134 4.53 -5.35 -6.69
C PHE A 134 3.08 -4.92 -6.89
N ALA A 135 2.85 -3.62 -6.93
CA ALA A 135 1.57 -3.02 -7.22
C ALA A 135 1.80 -1.85 -8.19
N ALA A 136 0.99 -1.76 -9.24
CA ALA A 136 1.08 -0.66 -10.19
C ALA A 136 0.75 0.69 -9.53
N GLY A 137 1.48 1.74 -9.91
CA GLY A 137 1.18 3.10 -9.46
C GLY A 137 -0.09 3.62 -10.14
N ARG A 138 -1.08 4.04 -9.35
CA ARG A 138 -2.39 4.47 -9.85
C ARG A 138 -2.43 5.95 -10.21
N ASP A 139 -2.14 6.82 -9.25
CA ASP A 139 -2.24 8.28 -9.40
C ASP A 139 -1.20 8.97 -8.51
N LEU A 140 -0.47 9.93 -9.07
CA LEU A 140 0.32 10.87 -8.29
C LEU A 140 -0.53 12.10 -8.00
N ARG A 141 -1.01 12.25 -6.76
CA ARG A 141 -1.73 13.48 -6.38
C ARG A 141 -0.77 14.67 -6.37
N PRO A 142 -1.19 15.86 -6.82
CA PRO A 142 -0.38 17.06 -6.70
C PRO A 142 -0.07 17.32 -5.21
N GLY A 143 1.19 17.14 -4.82
CA GLY A 143 1.67 17.15 -3.43
C GLY A 143 2.43 15.90 -3.00
N GLN A 144 2.21 14.73 -3.64
CA GLN A 144 2.96 13.50 -3.33
C GLN A 144 4.34 13.45 -3.98
N LEU A 145 4.60 14.26 -5.01
CA LEU A 145 5.88 14.30 -5.70
C LEU A 145 7.04 14.71 -4.78
N GLY A 146 6.82 15.69 -3.90
CA GLY A 146 7.84 16.11 -2.93
C GLY A 146 8.24 14.99 -1.98
N ASN A 147 7.24 14.25 -1.46
CA ASN A 147 7.48 13.11 -0.59
C ASN A 147 8.21 11.97 -1.33
N LEU A 148 7.89 11.74 -2.60
CA LEU A 148 8.57 10.75 -3.42
C LEU A 148 10.05 11.10 -3.60
N ILE A 149 10.36 12.37 -3.91
CA ILE A 149 11.74 12.85 -4.02
C ILE A 149 12.46 12.66 -2.69
N GLN A 150 11.88 13.08 -1.58
CA GLN A 150 12.47 12.90 -0.25
C GLN A 150 12.73 11.42 0.06
N THR A 151 11.79 10.53 -0.26
CA THR A 151 11.96 9.09 -0.02
C THR A 151 13.12 8.51 -0.84
N LEU A 152 13.29 8.98 -2.07
CA LEU A 152 14.42 8.58 -2.92
C LEU A 152 15.75 9.12 -2.39
N ASP A 153 15.78 10.37 -1.90
CA ASP A 153 16.96 10.97 -1.27
C ASP A 153 17.33 10.22 0.01
N ASP A 154 16.36 9.91 0.88
CA ASP A 154 16.58 9.12 2.10
C ASP A 154 17.13 7.72 1.76
N TRP A 155 16.66 7.11 0.67
CA TRP A 155 17.15 5.81 0.20
C TRP A 155 18.57 5.89 -0.36
N LEU A 156 18.89 6.97 -1.08
CA LEU A 156 20.23 7.25 -1.57
C LEU A 156 21.20 7.47 -0.41
N ASP A 157 20.82 8.25 0.59
CA ASP A 157 21.62 8.48 1.79
C ASP A 157 21.84 7.19 2.58
N THR A 158 20.81 6.36 2.72
CA THR A 158 20.91 5.06 3.39
C THR A 158 21.90 4.13 2.66
N THR A 159 21.84 4.08 1.32
CA THR A 159 22.75 3.26 0.52
C THR A 159 24.18 3.78 0.54
N ASN A 160 24.37 5.10 0.49
CA ASN A 160 25.69 5.72 0.65
C ASN A 160 26.29 5.44 2.03
N ASN A 161 25.50 5.58 3.10
CA ASN A 161 25.95 5.28 4.47
C ASN A 161 26.32 3.80 4.65
N ALA A 162 25.54 2.89 4.07
CA ALA A 162 25.86 1.47 4.08
C ALA A 162 27.18 1.18 3.34
N LEU A 163 27.40 1.82 2.18
CA LEU A 163 28.64 1.71 1.42
C LEU A 163 29.84 2.22 2.21
N LEU A 164 29.75 3.42 2.80
CA LEU A 164 30.82 3.98 3.63
C LEU A 164 31.17 3.06 4.81
N THR A 165 30.14 2.50 5.47
CA THR A 165 30.34 1.55 6.57
C THR A 165 31.09 0.29 6.10
N ILE A 166 30.80 -0.21 4.90
CA ILE A 166 31.50 -1.36 4.32
C ILE A 166 32.96 -0.99 4.03
N GLU A 167 33.20 0.18 3.42
CA GLU A 167 34.56 0.65 3.13
C GLU A 167 35.41 0.83 4.40
N GLU A 168 34.82 1.37 5.47
CA GLU A 168 35.49 1.50 6.77
C GLU A 168 35.84 0.13 7.36
N LYS A 169 34.93 -0.84 7.26
CA LYS A 169 35.19 -2.21 7.72
C LYS A 169 36.29 -2.90 6.93
N ILE A 170 36.39 -2.66 5.62
CA ILE A 170 37.49 -3.15 4.79
C ILE A 170 38.81 -2.55 5.26
N LYS A 171 38.89 -1.22 5.39
CA LYS A 171 40.11 -0.53 5.87
C LYS A 171 40.53 -1.00 7.26
N TRP A 172 39.59 -1.20 8.17
CA TRP A 172 39.86 -1.73 9.49
C TRP A 172 40.41 -3.17 9.44
N ALA A 173 39.81 -4.03 8.61
CA ALA A 173 40.26 -5.40 8.43
C ALA A 173 41.67 -5.48 7.83
N ASP A 174 41.96 -4.66 6.82
CA ASP A 174 43.29 -4.55 6.22
C ASP A 174 44.33 -4.09 7.24
N LYS A 175 44.00 -3.04 8.01
CA LYS A 175 44.92 -2.54 9.04
C LYS A 175 45.18 -3.58 10.13
N LYS A 176 44.15 -4.29 10.55
CA LYS A 176 44.26 -5.36 11.54
C LYS A 176 45.09 -6.53 11.01
N CYS A 177 44.87 -6.94 9.75
CA CYS A 177 45.65 -7.99 9.10
C CYS A 177 47.15 -7.63 9.01
N GLU A 178 47.46 -6.37 8.66
CA GLU A 178 48.84 -5.87 8.63
C GLU A 178 49.49 -5.93 10.03
N LEU A 179 48.80 -5.43 11.06
CA LEU A 179 49.28 -5.47 12.44
C LEU A 179 49.50 -6.91 12.93
N ASP A 180 48.57 -7.80 12.64
CA ASP A 180 48.67 -9.21 13.00
C ASP A 180 49.84 -9.91 12.28
N ALA A 181 50.08 -9.57 11.00
CA ALA A 181 51.23 -10.07 10.24
C ALA A 181 52.56 -9.61 10.83
N ILE A 182 52.68 -8.32 11.19
CA ILE A 182 53.85 -7.76 11.85
C ILE A 182 54.08 -8.44 13.21
N HIS A 183 53.04 -8.55 14.02
CA HIS A 183 53.12 -9.19 15.33
C HIS A 183 53.54 -10.66 15.23
N LYS A 184 52.95 -11.42 14.29
CA LYS A 184 53.31 -12.82 14.04
C LYS A 184 54.76 -12.97 13.61
N LYS A 185 55.28 -12.06 12.77
CA LYS A 185 56.69 -12.04 12.39
C LYS A 185 57.59 -11.77 13.60
N ALA A 186 57.29 -10.74 14.39
CA ALA A 186 58.07 -10.38 15.58
C ALA A 186 58.11 -11.53 16.62
N VAL A 187 56.98 -12.21 16.84
CA VAL A 187 56.92 -13.39 17.72
C VAL A 187 57.78 -14.52 17.15
N LYS A 188 57.70 -14.79 15.84
CA LYS A 188 58.51 -15.83 15.19
C LYS A 188 60.01 -15.54 15.31
N ASP A 189 60.43 -14.30 15.08
CA ASP A 189 61.84 -13.90 15.16
C ASP A 189 62.38 -14.08 16.59
N ARG A 190 61.61 -13.70 17.62
CA ARG A 190 61.96 -13.93 19.04
C ARG A 190 62.06 -15.41 19.39
N VAL A 191 61.15 -16.24 18.87
CA VAL A 191 61.20 -17.70 19.09
C VAL A 191 62.47 -18.30 18.49
N GLU A 192 62.86 -17.89 17.29
CA GLU A 192 64.09 -18.35 16.65
C GLU A 192 65.35 -17.88 17.39
N GLU A 193 65.38 -16.66 17.91
CA GLU A 193 66.47 -16.16 18.76
C GLU A 193 66.61 -16.97 20.05
N VAL A 194 65.50 -17.23 20.74
CA VAL A 194 65.49 -18.06 21.95
C VAL A 194 65.99 -19.47 21.65
N LYS A 195 65.52 -20.11 20.57
CA LYS A 195 66.00 -21.43 20.15
C LYS A 195 67.51 -21.47 19.92
N LYS A 196 68.07 -20.49 19.22
CA LYS A 196 69.53 -20.40 18.99
C LYS A 196 70.29 -20.25 20.31
N SER A 197 69.80 -19.41 21.22
CA SER A 197 70.44 -19.18 22.51
C SER A 197 70.41 -20.42 23.42
N VAL A 198 69.36 -21.23 23.36
CA VAL A 198 69.27 -22.51 24.08
C VAL A 198 70.22 -23.53 23.46
N ASN A 199 70.25 -23.65 22.13
CA ASN A 199 71.13 -24.60 21.45
C ASN A 199 72.62 -24.32 21.71
N ASN A 200 73.02 -23.05 21.78
CA ASN A 200 74.40 -22.66 22.11
C ASN A 200 74.78 -22.86 23.59
N LYS A 201 73.82 -23.08 24.49
CA LYS A 201 74.08 -23.37 25.92
C LYS A 201 74.14 -24.87 26.22
N VAL A 202 73.67 -25.70 25.29
CA VAL A 202 73.60 -27.17 25.43
C VAL A 202 74.77 -27.88 24.72
N SER A 203 75.54 -27.17 23.88
CA SER A 203 76.85 -27.57 23.35
C SER A 203 77.99 -27.02 24.19
#